data_AF-A0A5J5N3M3-F1
#
_entry.id   AF-A0A5J5N3M3-F1
#
_cell.length_a   1.000
_cell.length_b   1.000
_cell.length_c   1.000
_cell.angle_alpha   90.00
_cell.angle_beta   90.00
_cell.angle_gamma   90.00
#
_symmetry.space_group_name_H-M   'P 1'
#
loop_
_entity.id
_entity.type
_entity.pdbx_description
1 polymer ?
#
loop_
_entity_poly.entity_id
_entity_poly.type
_entity_poly.pdbx_seq_one_letter_code
_entity_poly.pdbx_strand_id
1 'polypeptide(L)'
;MVSIQPLVEVKDQLRICSLLARQCLAEFLAVSVLMLLIQGSSAQAVTSGGTKGNFFAMFLAGSLGVTLAIYVSGNVSGAHLNPAFSLPMCLLGRLPWAKFLIYSLVQLLSAFCASGVTYALYYDALQNYTGGNLTVAGPKEMASIFATYPAPYLSLSNGFLDQWGLLILAITLSMGANCGLPIDPAQDLGPRLFTYVAGWGPEVFSAGNGWWWVPVVGPLVGAALGTATHQLLAARTILRTQPSQNLPCAQQEASDSGSPAATQLQESKLRL
;
A
#
# COMPACT_ATOMS: atom_id res chain seq x y z
N MET A 1 46.26 -7.82 7.25
CA MET A 1 44.98 -8.44 7.62
C MET A 1 44.40 -7.63 8.77
N VAL A 2 43.43 -6.75 8.51
CA VAL A 2 42.75 -5.96 9.56
C VAL A 2 41.67 -6.86 10.18
N SER A 3 41.63 -6.94 11.51
CA SER A 3 40.74 -7.84 12.25
C SER A 3 39.26 -7.52 11.99
N ILE A 4 38.54 -8.46 11.38
CA ILE A 4 37.08 -8.39 11.13
C ILE A 4 36.28 -8.87 12.36
N GLN A 5 36.96 -9.47 13.35
CA GLN A 5 36.34 -10.03 14.57
C GLN A 5 35.42 -9.06 15.33
N PRO A 6 35.79 -7.79 15.62
CA PRO A 6 34.92 -6.92 16.42
C PRO A 6 33.60 -6.58 15.71
N LEU A 7 33.58 -6.56 14.38
CA LEU A 7 32.40 -6.19 13.60
C LEU A 7 31.39 -7.35 13.51
N VAL A 8 31.87 -8.60 13.53
CA VAL A 8 31.03 -9.81 13.60
C VAL A 8 30.39 -9.93 14.98
N GLU A 9 31.16 -9.67 16.03
CA GLU A 9 30.70 -9.78 17.42
C GLU A 9 29.64 -8.73 17.77
N VAL A 10 29.81 -7.49 17.31
CA VAL A 10 28.79 -6.42 17.43
C VAL A 10 27.54 -6.74 16.62
N LYS A 11 27.68 -7.34 15.43
CA LYS A 11 26.54 -7.72 14.58
C LYS A 11 25.67 -8.79 15.24
N ASP A 12 26.28 -9.76 15.92
CA ASP A 12 25.54 -10.81 16.61
C ASP A 12 24.81 -10.28 17.86
N GLN A 13 25.37 -9.28 18.53
CA GLN A 13 24.70 -8.61 19.66
C GLN A 13 23.51 -7.73 19.24
N LEU A 14 23.55 -7.12 18.06
CA LEU A 14 22.47 -6.25 17.55
C LEU A 14 21.43 -6.99 16.69
N ARG A 15 21.52 -8.32 16.57
CA ARG A 15 20.66 -9.09 15.67
C ARG A 15 19.25 -9.21 16.22
N ILE A 16 18.27 -8.69 15.48
CA ILE A 16 16.85 -8.87 15.82
C ILE A 16 16.41 -10.30 15.47
N CYS A 17 16.21 -11.13 16.49
CA CYS A 17 15.79 -12.52 16.32
C CYS A 17 14.30 -12.66 15.96
N SER A 18 13.45 -11.74 16.41
CA SER A 18 12.01 -11.76 16.09
C SER A 18 11.77 -11.39 14.63
N LEU A 19 11.08 -12.27 13.89
CA LEU A 19 10.64 -11.97 12.53
C LEU A 19 9.68 -10.77 12.51
N LEU A 20 8.74 -10.71 13.46
CA LEU A 20 7.78 -9.61 13.53
C LEU A 20 8.47 -8.27 13.76
N ALA A 21 9.45 -8.21 14.66
CA ALA A 21 10.18 -6.98 14.92
C ALA A 21 10.96 -6.49 13.68
N ARG A 22 11.57 -7.41 12.91
CA ARG A 22 12.20 -7.07 11.62
C ARG A 22 11.20 -6.53 10.60
N GLN A 23 10.02 -7.14 10.53
CA GLN A 23 8.94 -6.71 9.65
C GLN A 23 8.43 -5.31 10.02
N CYS A 24 8.19 -5.06 11.32
CA CYS A 24 7.77 -3.75 11.82
C CYS A 24 8.83 -2.68 11.53
N LEU A 25 10.12 -2.98 11.75
CA LEU A 25 11.19 -2.04 11.45
C LEU A 25 11.28 -1.73 9.95
N ALA A 26 11.10 -2.73 9.09
CA ALA A 26 11.10 -2.54 7.64
C ALA A 26 9.91 -1.68 7.17
N GLU A 27 8.70 -1.95 7.68
CA GLU A 27 7.52 -1.12 7.41
C GLU A 27 7.73 0.32 7.90
N PHE A 28 8.27 0.51 9.11
CA PHE A 28 8.55 1.84 9.64
C PHE A 28 9.57 2.61 8.79
N LEU A 29 10.66 1.98 8.38
CA LEU A 29 11.68 2.64 7.57
C LEU A 29 11.15 2.99 6.18
N ALA A 30 10.43 2.07 5.55
CA ALA A 30 9.93 2.28 4.20
C ALA A 30 8.80 3.32 4.15
N VAL A 31 7.86 3.31 5.11
CA VAL A 31 6.85 4.37 5.22
C VAL A 31 7.50 5.72 5.52
N SER A 32 8.54 5.76 6.35
CA SER A 32 9.26 7.02 6.62
C SER A 32 9.88 7.60 5.34
N VAL A 33 10.56 6.76 4.53
CA VAL A 33 11.12 7.17 3.24
C VAL A 33 10.03 7.65 2.28
N LEU A 34 8.93 6.89 2.18
CA LEU A 34 7.79 7.25 1.35
C LEU A 34 7.23 8.64 1.72
N MET A 35 6.95 8.84 3.00
CA MET A 35 6.32 10.06 3.51
C MET A 35 7.22 11.28 3.42
N LEU A 36 8.53 11.13 3.70
CA LEU A 36 9.49 12.21 3.53
C LEU A 36 9.55 12.71 2.08
N LEU A 37 9.50 11.80 1.11
CA LEU A 37 9.52 12.17 -0.30
C LEU A 37 8.21 12.83 -0.75
N ILE A 38 7.08 12.28 -0.34
CA ILE A 38 5.76 12.85 -0.66
C ILE A 38 5.63 14.25 -0.05
N GLN A 39 5.76 14.36 1.27
CA GLN A 39 5.56 15.62 1.97
C GLN A 39 6.66 16.63 1.65
N GLY A 40 7.91 16.21 1.45
CA GLY A 40 8.99 17.08 1.00
C GLY A 40 8.71 17.69 -0.36
N SER A 41 8.18 16.91 -1.31
CA SER A 41 7.81 17.43 -2.63
C SER A 41 6.64 18.44 -2.56
N SER A 42 5.64 18.17 -1.71
CA SER A 42 4.54 19.09 -1.45
C SER A 42 5.04 20.37 -0.76
N ALA A 43 5.88 20.24 0.27
CA ALA A 43 6.46 21.36 0.99
C ALA A 43 7.31 22.24 0.06
N GLN A 44 8.11 21.62 -0.82
CA GLN A 44 8.90 22.33 -1.81
C GLN A 44 8.03 23.11 -2.80
N ALA A 45 6.94 22.51 -3.28
CA ALA A 45 6.05 23.19 -4.22
C ALA A 45 5.26 24.33 -3.55
N VAL A 46 4.71 24.11 -2.35
CA VAL A 46 3.91 25.10 -1.62
C VAL A 46 4.77 26.27 -1.13
N THR A 47 5.86 25.99 -0.39
CA THR A 47 6.68 27.05 0.21
C THR A 47 7.44 27.89 -0.82
N SER A 48 7.71 27.34 -2.01
CA SER A 48 8.32 28.08 -3.12
C SER A 48 7.32 28.84 -4.01
N GLY A 49 6.02 28.78 -3.70
CA GLY A 49 4.97 29.38 -4.53
C GLY A 49 4.91 28.80 -5.94
N GLY A 50 5.24 27.52 -6.11
CA GLY A 50 5.23 26.83 -7.39
C GLY A 50 6.52 26.98 -8.23
N THR A 51 7.53 27.69 -7.74
CA THR A 51 8.75 27.97 -8.53
C THR A 51 9.80 26.85 -8.48
N LYS A 52 9.80 26.05 -7.41
CA LYS A 52 10.72 24.91 -7.21
C LYS A 52 10.00 23.56 -7.24
N GLY A 53 8.68 23.54 -7.34
CA GLY A 53 7.88 22.32 -7.45
C GLY A 53 6.51 22.63 -8.02
N ASN A 54 5.91 21.68 -8.71
CA ASN A 54 4.58 21.79 -9.28
C ASN A 54 3.84 20.44 -9.10
N PHE A 55 2.56 20.38 -9.51
CA PHE A 55 1.76 19.17 -9.40
C PHE A 55 2.42 17.94 -10.03
N PHE A 56 3.04 18.10 -11.20
CA PHE A 56 3.76 17.02 -11.85
C PHE A 56 4.93 16.51 -11.00
N ALA A 57 5.73 17.41 -10.43
CA ALA A 57 6.85 17.04 -9.56
C ALA A 57 6.38 16.33 -8.28
N MET A 58 5.26 16.76 -7.68
CA MET A 58 4.69 16.08 -6.51
C MET A 58 4.29 14.63 -6.84
N PHE A 59 3.58 14.43 -7.96
CA PHE A 59 3.13 13.12 -8.38
C PHE A 59 4.29 12.20 -8.80
N LEU A 60 5.29 12.75 -9.47
CA LEU A 60 6.52 12.03 -9.80
C LEU A 60 7.28 11.61 -8.53
N ALA A 61 7.46 12.53 -7.58
CA ALA A 61 8.13 12.26 -6.31
C ALA A 61 7.40 11.19 -5.50
N GLY A 62 6.06 11.25 -5.42
CA GLY A 62 5.27 10.22 -4.73
C GLY A 62 5.42 8.84 -5.38
N SER A 63 5.40 8.77 -6.71
CA SER A 63 5.54 7.49 -7.44
C SER A 63 6.94 6.88 -7.30
N LEU A 64 7.98 7.71 -7.36
CA LEU A 64 9.36 7.29 -7.07
C LEU A 64 9.53 6.90 -5.61
N GLY A 65 8.87 7.62 -4.69
CA GLY A 65 8.87 7.31 -3.26
C GLY A 65 8.29 5.93 -2.96
N VAL A 66 7.15 5.57 -3.56
CA VAL A 66 6.57 4.23 -3.43
C VAL A 66 7.56 3.17 -3.93
N THR A 67 8.17 3.42 -5.09
CA THR A 67 9.15 2.49 -5.68
C THR A 67 10.33 2.25 -4.73
N LEU A 68 10.92 3.33 -4.19
CA LEU A 68 12.04 3.25 -3.24
C LEU A 68 11.63 2.55 -1.94
N ALA A 69 10.46 2.86 -1.39
CA ALA A 69 9.95 2.24 -0.18
C ALA A 69 9.74 0.72 -0.35
N ILE A 70 9.28 0.28 -1.54
CA ILE A 70 9.19 -1.14 -1.89
C ILE A 70 10.58 -1.78 -1.91
N TYR A 71 11.59 -1.12 -2.48
CA TYR A 71 12.96 -1.64 -2.45
C TYR A 71 13.53 -1.74 -1.02
N VAL A 72 13.19 -0.81 -0.13
CA VAL A 72 13.65 -0.80 1.27
C VAL A 72 13.12 -1.98 2.07
N SER A 73 11.85 -2.37 1.86
CA SER A 73 11.15 -3.32 2.75
C SER A 73 10.67 -4.60 2.08
N GLY A 74 10.70 -4.69 0.75
CA GLY A 74 10.06 -5.75 -0.04
C GLY A 74 10.52 -7.16 0.33
N ASN A 75 11.82 -7.35 0.56
CA ASN A 75 12.37 -8.65 0.95
C ASN A 75 12.15 -9.02 2.43
N VAL A 76 11.75 -8.06 3.28
CA VAL A 76 11.64 -8.27 4.73
C VAL A 76 10.19 -8.36 5.19
N SER A 77 9.39 -7.33 4.90
CA SER A 77 7.97 -7.27 5.30
C SER A 77 7.01 -7.62 4.17
N GLY A 78 7.49 -7.67 2.92
CA GLY A 78 6.65 -7.72 1.72
C GLY A 78 6.28 -6.35 1.19
N ALA A 79 6.78 -5.26 1.79
CA ALA A 79 6.49 -3.87 1.46
C ALA A 79 4.98 -3.58 1.42
N HIS A 80 4.31 -3.76 2.55
CA HIS A 80 2.88 -3.46 2.62
C HIS A 80 2.64 -1.96 2.56
N LEU A 81 3.37 -1.19 3.37
CA LEU A 81 3.44 0.27 3.44
C LEU A 81 2.12 1.00 3.75
N ASN A 82 1.00 0.29 3.62
CA ASN A 82 -0.34 0.84 3.57
C ASN A 82 -1.31 -0.17 4.24
N PRO A 83 -2.15 0.27 5.20
CA PRO A 83 -3.22 -0.55 5.76
C PRO A 83 -4.20 -1.10 4.71
N ALA A 84 -4.56 -0.31 3.70
CA ALA A 84 -5.42 -0.73 2.59
C ALA A 84 -4.78 -1.78 1.68
N PHE A 85 -3.45 -1.89 1.65
CA PHE A 85 -2.76 -3.01 1.00
C PHE A 85 -2.63 -4.24 1.91
N SER A 86 -2.46 -4.01 3.22
CA SER A 86 -2.39 -5.07 4.22
C SER A 86 -3.71 -5.83 4.39
N LEU A 87 -4.84 -5.16 4.20
CA LEU A 87 -6.18 -5.74 4.32
C LEU A 87 -6.44 -6.88 3.30
N PRO A 88 -6.24 -6.69 1.98
CA PRO A 88 -6.26 -7.76 0.98
C PRO A 88 -5.41 -8.97 1.35
N MET A 89 -4.21 -8.75 1.89
CA MET A 89 -3.33 -9.85 2.31
C MET A 89 -3.97 -10.67 3.44
N CYS A 90 -4.77 -10.05 4.31
CA CYS A 90 -5.54 -10.77 5.33
C CYS A 90 -6.74 -11.52 4.72
N LEU A 91 -7.48 -10.86 3.83
CA LEU A 91 -8.64 -11.45 3.14
C LEU A 91 -8.25 -12.67 2.30
N LEU A 92 -7.05 -12.66 1.72
CA LEU A 92 -6.48 -13.77 0.96
C LEU A 92 -5.78 -14.83 1.82
N GLY A 93 -5.76 -14.68 3.15
CA GLY A 93 -5.10 -15.61 4.08
C GLY A 93 -3.57 -15.59 4.02
N ARG A 94 -2.96 -14.56 3.44
CA ARG A 94 -1.50 -14.39 3.30
C ARG A 94 -0.86 -13.63 4.46
N LEU A 95 -1.65 -12.89 5.24
CA LEU A 95 -1.22 -12.21 6.46
C LEU A 95 -2.16 -12.58 7.62
N PRO A 96 -1.63 -12.98 8.79
CA PRO A 96 -2.45 -13.16 9.98
C PRO A 96 -3.11 -11.84 10.43
N TRP A 97 -4.38 -11.89 10.82
CA TRP A 97 -5.15 -10.71 11.27
C TRP A 97 -4.51 -9.96 12.45
N ALA A 98 -3.82 -10.66 13.36
CA ALA A 98 -3.09 -10.00 14.44
C ALA A 98 -1.95 -9.10 13.93
N LYS A 99 -1.28 -9.51 12.84
CA LYS A 99 -0.22 -8.70 12.23
C LYS A 99 -0.75 -7.48 11.51
N PHE A 100 -1.96 -7.54 10.96
CA PHE A 100 -2.60 -6.39 10.32
C PHE A 100 -2.64 -5.17 11.24
N LEU A 101 -3.18 -5.34 12.45
CA LEU A 101 -3.28 -4.24 13.41
C LEU A 101 -1.89 -3.69 13.79
N ILE A 102 -0.92 -4.58 13.99
CA ILE A 102 0.47 -4.19 14.32
C ILE A 102 1.09 -3.40 13.16
N TYR A 103 0.94 -3.87 11.92
CA TYR A 103 1.44 -3.17 10.73
C TYR A 103 0.80 -1.79 10.60
N SER A 104 -0.53 -1.70 10.72
CA SER A 104 -1.24 -0.42 10.60
C SER A 104 -0.81 0.60 11.66
N LEU A 105 -0.60 0.16 12.90
CA LEU A 105 -0.10 1.04 13.96
C LEU A 105 1.33 1.52 13.70
N VAL A 106 2.20 0.62 13.21
CA VAL A 106 3.59 0.96 12.89
C VAL A 106 3.68 1.91 11.68
N GLN A 107 2.87 1.67 10.65
CA GLN A 107 2.77 2.53 9.46
C GLN A 107 2.28 3.93 9.85
N LEU A 108 1.24 4.02 10.69
CA LEU A 108 0.71 5.30 11.17
C LEU A 108 1.73 6.06 12.03
N LEU A 109 2.41 5.37 12.96
CA LEU A 109 3.46 5.96 13.78
C LEU A 109 4.63 6.47 12.91
N SER A 110 5.00 5.71 11.88
CA SER A 110 6.04 6.12 10.94
C SER A 110 5.65 7.38 10.18
N ALA A 111 4.44 7.44 9.62
CA ALA A 111 3.96 8.60 8.88
C ALA A 111 3.85 9.85 9.78
N PHE A 112 3.44 9.68 11.03
CA PHE A 112 3.47 10.74 12.05
C PHE A 112 4.89 11.27 12.29
N CYS A 113 5.86 10.37 12.53
CA CYS A 113 7.25 10.76 12.76
C CYS A 113 7.88 11.43 11.52
N ALA A 114 7.62 10.91 10.32
CA ALA A 114 8.09 11.50 9.07
C ALA A 114 7.54 12.92 8.86
N SER A 115 6.31 13.18 9.31
CA SER A 115 5.71 14.52 9.28
C SER A 115 6.45 15.49 10.21
N GLY A 116 6.82 15.03 11.40
CA GLY A 116 7.68 15.80 12.30
C GLY A 116 9.04 16.14 11.69
N VAL A 117 9.67 15.17 11.00
CA VAL A 117 10.93 15.39 10.31
C VAL A 117 10.77 16.38 9.15
N THR A 118 9.73 16.25 8.33
CA THR A 118 9.45 17.21 7.24
C THR A 118 9.20 18.62 7.78
N TYR A 119 8.43 18.75 8.86
CA TYR A 119 8.18 20.02 9.52
C TYR A 119 9.47 20.67 10.01
N ALA A 120 10.34 19.90 10.66
CA ALA A 120 11.64 20.39 11.12
C ALA A 120 12.56 20.79 9.95
N LEU A 121 12.57 20.00 8.87
CA LEU A 121 13.39 20.25 7.68
C LEU A 121 12.97 21.52 6.94
N TYR A 122 11.66 21.80 6.88
CA TYR A 122 11.09 22.95 6.18
C TYR A 122 10.70 24.10 7.11
N TYR A 123 11.10 24.08 8.39
CA TYR A 123 10.65 25.02 9.40
C TYR A 123 10.80 26.49 8.97
N ASP A 124 12.00 26.87 8.51
CA ASP A 124 12.28 28.25 8.05
C ASP A 124 11.47 28.62 6.80
N ALA A 125 11.28 27.67 5.88
CA ALA A 125 10.51 27.90 4.66
C ALA A 125 9.02 28.08 4.96
N LEU A 126 8.47 27.26 5.88
CA LEU A 126 7.09 27.35 6.35
C LEU A 126 6.85 28.69 7.06
N GLN A 127 7.78 29.09 7.93
CA GLN A 127 7.72 30.35 8.65
C GLN A 127 7.77 31.55 7.69
N ASN A 128 8.66 31.53 6.70
CA ASN A 128 8.76 32.58 5.69
C ASN A 128 7.51 32.68 4.81
N TYR A 129 6.91 31.55 4.44
CA TYR A 129 5.73 31.50 3.58
C TYR A 129 4.48 32.08 4.26
N THR A 130 4.28 31.75 5.55
CA THR A 130 3.06 32.10 6.29
C THR A 130 3.20 33.27 7.27
N GLY A 131 4.42 33.70 7.57
CA GLY A 131 4.66 34.67 8.63
C GLY A 131 4.33 34.11 10.02
N GLY A 132 4.31 32.79 10.18
CA GLY A 132 4.02 32.09 11.45
C GLY A 132 2.56 31.74 11.70
N ASN A 133 1.66 32.00 10.75
CA ASN A 133 0.26 31.63 10.87
C ASN A 133 -0.02 30.26 10.22
N LEU A 134 -0.24 29.24 11.03
CA LEU A 134 -0.51 27.87 10.57
C LEU A 134 -2.01 27.71 10.24
N THR A 135 -2.38 27.81 8.96
CA THR A 135 -3.78 27.69 8.53
C THR A 135 -4.06 26.40 7.76
N VAL A 136 -5.29 25.90 7.90
CA VAL A 136 -5.80 24.70 7.22
C VAL A 136 -6.54 25.04 5.92
N ALA A 137 -7.14 26.22 5.86
CA ALA A 137 -7.83 26.74 4.68
C ALA A 137 -7.34 28.14 4.31
N GLY A 138 -7.60 28.55 3.07
CA GLY A 138 -7.26 29.87 2.54
C GLY A 138 -6.07 29.87 1.57
N PRO A 139 -5.65 31.06 1.10
CA PRO A 139 -4.67 31.18 0.01
C PRO A 139 -3.23 30.81 0.40
N LYS A 140 -2.95 30.69 1.70
CA LYS A 140 -1.63 30.31 2.26
C LYS A 140 -1.75 29.12 3.22
N GLU A 141 -2.70 28.24 2.97
CA GLU A 141 -2.80 27.02 3.77
C GLU A 141 -1.56 26.13 3.59
N MET A 142 -1.21 25.41 4.66
CA MET A 142 -0.05 24.51 4.67
C MET A 142 -0.41 23.11 5.14
N ALA A 143 -1.66 22.89 5.55
CA ALA A 143 -2.07 21.60 6.07
C ALA A 143 -2.03 20.53 4.96
N SER A 144 -2.26 20.94 3.70
CA SER A 144 -2.18 20.07 2.52
C SER A 144 -0.80 19.48 2.23
N ILE A 145 0.26 20.07 2.80
CA ILE A 145 1.62 19.53 2.73
C ILE A 145 1.69 18.16 3.41
N PHE A 146 0.95 18.01 4.52
CA PHE A 146 1.04 16.85 5.40
C PHE A 146 -0.06 15.83 5.14
N ALA A 147 -1.31 16.29 5.05
CA ALA A 147 -2.50 15.45 4.87
C ALA A 147 -3.36 15.99 3.72
N THR A 148 -4.21 15.17 3.14
CA THR A 148 -5.01 15.57 1.98
C THR A 148 -6.29 16.29 2.38
N TYR A 149 -6.72 17.23 1.54
CA TYR A 149 -7.97 17.97 1.68
C TYR A 149 -8.70 17.98 0.34
N PRO A 150 -10.05 17.92 0.35
CA PRO A 150 -10.82 17.86 -0.88
C PRO A 150 -10.84 19.23 -1.57
N ALA A 151 -10.97 19.23 -2.90
CA ALA A 151 -11.20 20.47 -3.63
C ALA A 151 -12.50 21.16 -3.16
N PRO A 152 -12.61 22.51 -3.23
CA PRO A 152 -13.75 23.25 -2.68
C PRO A 152 -15.12 22.86 -3.26
N TYR A 153 -15.15 22.35 -4.49
CA TYR A 153 -16.35 21.92 -5.20
C TYR A 153 -16.72 20.46 -4.96
N LEU A 154 -15.87 19.68 -4.28
CA LEU A 154 -16.04 18.24 -4.17
C LEU A 154 -17.02 17.89 -3.03
N SER A 155 -18.05 17.13 -3.37
CA SER A 155 -18.95 16.55 -2.36
C SER A 155 -18.30 15.36 -1.67
N LEU A 156 -18.68 15.12 -0.41
CA LEU A 156 -18.19 13.99 0.38
C LEU A 156 -18.43 12.65 -0.32
N SER A 157 -19.61 12.49 -0.94
CA SER A 157 -19.98 11.28 -1.68
C SER A 157 -19.11 11.06 -2.91
N ASN A 158 -18.81 12.13 -3.68
CA ASN A 158 -17.94 12.01 -4.84
C ASN A 158 -16.49 11.74 -4.43
N GLY A 159 -16.01 12.39 -3.36
CA GLY A 159 -14.67 12.12 -2.83
C GLY A 159 -14.53 10.70 -2.29
N PHE A 160 -15.58 10.14 -1.68
CA PHE A 160 -15.58 8.73 -1.28
C PHE A 160 -15.49 7.79 -2.48
N LEU A 161 -16.22 8.06 -3.57
CA LEU A 161 -16.13 7.27 -4.81
C LEU A 161 -14.78 7.41 -5.52
N ASP A 162 -14.18 8.60 -5.50
CA ASP A 162 -12.86 8.86 -6.08
C ASP A 162 -11.78 7.93 -5.46
N GLN A 163 -11.89 7.66 -4.16
CA GLN A 163 -10.97 6.78 -3.43
C GLN A 163 -11.16 5.29 -3.71
N TRP A 164 -12.19 4.88 -4.46
CA TRP A 164 -12.38 3.49 -4.86
C TRP A 164 -11.55 3.12 -6.10
N GLY A 165 -10.97 4.09 -6.82
CA GLY A 165 -10.18 3.88 -8.04
C GLY A 165 -8.83 3.19 -7.80
N LEU A 166 -8.43 2.28 -8.70
CA LEU A 166 -7.32 1.33 -8.50
C LEU A 166 -6.19 1.48 -9.55
N LEU A 167 -4.96 1.82 -9.10
CA LEU A 167 -3.62 1.89 -9.75
C LEU A 167 -2.91 3.26 -9.62
N ILE A 168 -1.80 3.30 -8.87
CA ILE A 168 -1.18 4.53 -8.32
C ILE A 168 -0.78 5.59 -9.36
N LEU A 169 0.09 5.30 -10.35
CA LEU A 169 0.67 6.34 -11.21
C LEU A 169 -0.29 6.84 -12.31
N ALA A 170 -0.97 5.94 -13.01
CA ALA A 170 -1.91 6.32 -14.07
C ALA A 170 -3.14 7.05 -13.51
N ILE A 171 -3.55 6.74 -12.28
CA ILE A 171 -4.67 7.40 -11.61
C ILE A 171 -4.27 8.73 -11.02
N THR A 172 -3.09 8.84 -10.42
CA THR A 172 -2.65 10.12 -9.84
C THR A 172 -2.66 11.25 -10.89
N LEU A 173 -2.25 10.95 -12.12
CA LEU A 173 -2.29 11.91 -13.23
C LEU A 173 -3.68 12.09 -13.87
N SER A 174 -4.61 11.15 -13.71
CA SER A 174 -5.94 11.21 -14.34
C SER A 174 -7.09 11.60 -13.39
N MET A 175 -6.95 11.39 -12.09
CA MET A 175 -7.98 11.60 -11.06
C MET A 175 -7.46 12.33 -9.80
N GLY A 176 -6.14 12.61 -9.69
CA GLY A 176 -5.52 13.29 -8.54
C GLY A 176 -6.04 14.68 -8.21
N ALA A 177 -6.71 15.34 -9.17
CA ALA A 177 -7.20 16.71 -9.04
C ALA A 177 -8.37 16.87 -8.04
N ASN A 178 -9.11 15.79 -7.74
CA ASN A 178 -10.29 15.89 -6.87
C ASN A 178 -9.90 16.02 -5.40
N CYS A 179 -9.03 15.13 -4.90
CA CYS A 179 -8.70 15.07 -3.47
C CYS A 179 -7.23 14.73 -3.15
N GLY A 180 -6.32 14.79 -4.13
CA GLY A 180 -4.90 14.44 -3.92
C GLY A 180 -4.62 12.94 -3.78
N LEU A 181 -5.66 12.10 -3.81
CA LEU A 181 -5.63 10.62 -3.81
C LEU A 181 -4.83 9.98 -2.66
N PRO A 182 -5.27 10.13 -1.40
CA PRO A 182 -4.74 9.34 -0.30
C PRO A 182 -5.25 7.89 -0.41
N ILE A 183 -4.55 7.05 -1.17
CA ILE A 183 -4.86 5.61 -1.28
C ILE A 183 -4.47 4.86 0.01
N ASP A 184 -3.81 5.54 0.95
CA ASP A 184 -3.24 4.98 2.16
C ASP A 184 -3.79 5.67 3.43
N PRO A 185 -4.55 4.95 4.27
CA PRO A 185 -5.03 5.46 5.55
C PRO A 185 -3.92 5.97 6.49
N ALA A 186 -2.75 5.32 6.51
CA ALA A 186 -1.63 5.73 7.36
C ALA A 186 -0.96 7.01 6.83
N GLN A 187 -0.87 7.15 5.51
CA GLN A 187 -0.36 8.35 4.82
C GLN A 187 -1.19 9.60 5.11
N ASP A 188 -2.49 9.48 5.37
CA ASP A 188 -3.33 10.66 5.67
C ASP A 188 -3.51 10.88 7.18
N LEU A 189 -3.87 9.84 7.93
CA LEU A 189 -4.22 9.97 9.35
C LEU A 189 -3.01 10.29 10.22
N GLY A 190 -1.84 9.68 9.96
CA GLY A 190 -0.62 9.93 10.73
C GLY A 190 -0.18 11.40 10.66
N PRO A 191 -0.01 11.98 9.46
CA PRO A 191 0.31 13.39 9.31
C PRO A 191 -0.77 14.36 9.77
N ARG A 192 -2.05 13.97 9.65
CA ARG A 192 -3.17 14.76 10.19
C ARG A 192 -3.11 14.86 11.71
N LEU A 193 -2.80 13.75 12.39
CA LEU A 193 -2.56 13.75 13.83
C LEU A 193 -1.34 14.61 14.20
N PHE A 194 -0.29 14.59 13.37
CA PHE A 194 0.87 15.48 13.58
C PHE A 194 0.48 16.96 13.48
N THR A 195 -0.20 17.37 12.41
CA THR A 195 -0.60 18.77 12.23
C THR A 195 -1.56 19.26 13.33
N TYR A 196 -2.45 18.39 13.81
CA TYR A 196 -3.30 18.67 14.97
C TYR A 196 -2.48 19.06 16.21
N VAL A 197 -1.45 18.29 16.55
CA VAL A 197 -0.60 18.55 17.73
C VAL A 197 0.45 19.64 17.49
N ALA A 198 0.86 19.87 16.24
CA ALA A 198 1.90 20.82 15.86
C ALA A 198 1.40 22.28 15.73
N GLY A 199 0.11 22.53 15.96
CA GLY A 199 -0.43 23.89 16.08
C GLY A 199 -1.44 24.32 15.02
N TRP A 200 -1.80 23.47 14.05
CA TRP A 200 -2.90 23.75 13.13
C TRP A 200 -4.28 23.64 13.78
N GLY A 201 -4.37 22.99 14.95
CA GLY A 201 -5.59 22.90 15.75
C GLY A 201 -6.63 21.92 15.19
N PRO A 202 -7.86 21.92 15.76
CA PRO A 202 -8.91 20.94 15.42
C PRO A 202 -9.46 21.10 14.00
N GLU A 203 -9.16 22.21 13.32
CA GLU A 203 -9.66 22.49 11.98
C GLU A 203 -9.22 21.42 10.97
N VAL A 204 -8.09 20.76 11.21
CA VAL A 204 -7.61 19.63 10.38
C VAL A 204 -8.59 18.46 10.31
N PHE A 205 -9.48 18.31 11.29
CA PHE A 205 -10.53 17.29 11.29
C PHE A 205 -11.89 17.80 10.84
N SER A 206 -12.16 19.10 10.90
CA SER A 206 -13.44 19.67 10.46
C SER A 206 -13.43 20.13 8.99
N ALA A 207 -12.26 20.43 8.43
CA ALA A 207 -12.12 20.89 7.06
C ALA A 207 -12.71 19.90 6.05
N GLY A 208 -13.33 20.43 4.98
CA GLY A 208 -13.94 19.62 3.93
C GLY A 208 -15.18 18.83 4.39
N ASN A 209 -16.01 19.41 5.25
CA ASN A 209 -17.18 18.76 5.87
C ASN A 209 -16.84 17.49 6.67
N GLY A 210 -15.71 17.52 7.38
CA GLY A 210 -15.23 16.36 8.13
C GLY A 210 -14.54 15.33 7.25
N TRP A 211 -13.63 15.76 6.36
CA TRP A 211 -13.02 14.89 5.35
C TRP A 211 -12.18 13.74 5.91
N TRP A 212 -11.60 13.89 7.11
CA TRP A 212 -10.57 13.00 7.67
C TRP A 212 -10.88 11.49 7.65
N TRP A 213 -12.16 11.09 7.73
CA TRP A 213 -12.54 9.69 7.75
C TRP A 213 -12.62 9.08 6.35
N VAL A 214 -12.80 9.90 5.31
CA VAL A 214 -12.92 9.44 3.93
C VAL A 214 -11.62 8.73 3.49
N PRO A 215 -10.42 9.36 3.59
CA PRO A 215 -9.13 8.71 3.34
C PRO A 215 -8.83 7.45 4.16
N VAL A 216 -9.52 7.26 5.28
CA VAL A 216 -9.32 6.09 6.14
C VAL A 216 -10.22 4.94 5.71
N VAL A 217 -11.50 5.21 5.49
CA VAL A 217 -12.51 4.18 5.20
C VAL A 217 -12.58 3.87 3.70
N GLY A 218 -12.51 4.89 2.85
CA GLY A 218 -12.60 4.77 1.39
C GLY A 218 -11.63 3.73 0.82
N PRO A 219 -10.32 3.82 1.10
CA PRO A 219 -9.35 2.88 0.54
C PRO A 219 -9.51 1.46 1.08
N LEU A 220 -9.92 1.29 2.35
CA LEU A 220 -10.18 -0.04 2.92
C LEU A 220 -11.37 -0.73 2.23
N VAL A 221 -12.45 0.02 1.97
CA VAL A 221 -13.61 -0.50 1.23
C VAL A 221 -13.24 -0.82 -0.21
N GLY A 222 -12.52 0.09 -0.89
CA GLY A 222 -12.02 -0.13 -2.24
C GLY A 222 -11.13 -1.36 -2.34
N ALA A 223 -10.22 -1.56 -1.38
CA ALA A 223 -9.34 -2.73 -1.33
C ALA A 223 -10.10 -4.04 -1.12
N ALA A 224 -11.11 -4.05 -0.25
CA ALA A 224 -11.97 -5.23 -0.04
C ALA A 224 -12.76 -5.60 -1.31
N LEU A 225 -13.37 -4.62 -1.97
CA LEU A 225 -14.13 -4.83 -3.21
C LEU A 225 -13.23 -5.24 -4.38
N GLY A 226 -12.04 -4.64 -4.50
CA GLY A 226 -11.04 -5.02 -5.48
C GLY A 226 -10.58 -6.47 -5.29
N THR A 227 -10.37 -6.88 -4.02
CA THR A 227 -10.00 -8.26 -3.69
C THR A 227 -11.10 -9.24 -4.07
N ALA A 228 -12.36 -8.94 -3.73
CA ALA A 228 -13.51 -9.77 -4.08
C ALA A 228 -13.67 -9.92 -5.61
N THR A 229 -13.52 -8.82 -6.33
CA THR A 229 -13.59 -8.81 -7.80
C THR A 229 -12.47 -9.64 -8.42
N HIS A 230 -11.24 -9.50 -7.92
CA HIS A 230 -10.10 -10.29 -8.38
C HIS A 230 -10.31 -11.80 -8.12
N GLN A 231 -10.79 -12.19 -6.93
CA GLN A 231 -11.09 -13.58 -6.63
C GLN A 231 -12.20 -14.14 -7.54
N LEU A 232 -13.25 -13.37 -7.82
CA LEU A 232 -14.33 -13.79 -8.72
C LEU A 232 -13.81 -14.01 -10.15
N LEU A 233 -12.98 -13.10 -10.65
CA LEU A 233 -12.37 -13.21 -11.97
C LEU A 233 -11.42 -14.41 -12.04
N ALA A 234 -10.53 -14.57 -11.05
CA ALA A 234 -9.60 -15.69 -10.97
C ALA A 234 -10.33 -17.05 -10.88
N ALA A 235 -11.41 -17.13 -10.10
CA ALA A 235 -12.23 -18.32 -10.03
C ALA A 235 -12.84 -18.65 -11.40
N ARG A 236 -13.35 -17.65 -12.13
CA ARG A 236 -13.92 -17.86 -13.48
C ARG A 236 -12.87 -18.33 -14.49
N THR A 237 -11.64 -17.82 -14.46
CA THR A 237 -10.57 -18.28 -15.37
C THR A 237 -10.02 -19.67 -15.01
N ILE A 238 -9.82 -19.97 -13.73
CA ILE A 238 -9.35 -21.28 -13.26
C ILE A 238 -10.40 -22.36 -13.54
N LEU A 239 -11.69 -22.08 -13.28
CA LEU A 239 -12.78 -23.00 -13.61
C LEU A 239 -12.92 -23.21 -15.13
N ARG A 240 -12.62 -22.20 -15.95
CA ARG A 240 -12.63 -22.31 -17.43
C ARG A 240 -11.44 -23.08 -18.00
N THR A 241 -10.36 -23.26 -17.25
CA THR A 241 -9.22 -24.12 -17.64
C THR A 241 -9.42 -25.59 -17.26
N GLN A 242 -10.37 -25.89 -16.37
CA GLN A 242 -10.69 -27.26 -15.91
C GLN A 242 -11.82 -28.02 -16.64
N PRO A 243 -12.48 -27.57 -17.74
CA PRO A 243 -13.60 -28.33 -18.31
C PRO A 243 -13.20 -29.55 -19.17
N SER A 244 -11.90 -29.83 -19.37
CA SER A 244 -11.47 -30.89 -20.30
C SER A 244 -10.56 -31.99 -19.72
N GLN A 245 -10.15 -31.93 -18.45
CA GLN A 245 -9.23 -32.94 -17.87
C GLN A 245 -9.91 -33.98 -16.95
N ASN A 246 -11.22 -33.84 -16.69
CA ASN A 246 -11.97 -34.76 -15.84
C ASN A 246 -13.02 -35.57 -16.61
N LEU A 247 -12.70 -36.06 -17.81
CA LEU A 247 -13.30 -37.31 -18.30
C LEU A 247 -12.33 -38.43 -17.90
N PRO A 248 -12.59 -39.19 -16.82
CA PRO A 248 -11.62 -40.15 -16.33
C PRO A 248 -11.42 -41.26 -17.35
N CYS A 249 -10.21 -41.80 -17.29
CA CYS A 249 -9.69 -43.06 -17.81
C CYS A 249 -10.59 -44.32 -17.61
N ALA A 250 -11.86 -44.17 -17.21
CA ALA A 250 -12.81 -45.24 -16.87
C ALA A 250 -13.58 -45.83 -18.07
N GLN A 251 -13.33 -45.39 -19.31
CA GLN A 251 -13.88 -46.04 -20.51
C GLN A 251 -12.82 -46.78 -21.35
N GLN A 252 -11.54 -46.66 -21.04
CA GLN A 252 -10.49 -47.36 -21.80
C GLN A 252 -10.26 -48.79 -21.28
N GLU A 253 -10.41 -49.05 -19.98
CA GLU A 253 -10.24 -50.41 -19.43
C GLU A 253 -11.41 -51.37 -19.73
N ALA A 254 -12.58 -50.86 -20.12
CA ALA A 254 -13.73 -51.69 -20.48
C ALA A 254 -13.79 -52.06 -21.99
N SER A 255 -12.87 -51.53 -22.81
CA SER A 255 -12.86 -51.72 -24.27
C SER A 255 -11.70 -52.57 -24.78
N ASP A 256 -10.65 -52.80 -23.99
CA ASP A 256 -9.48 -53.58 -24.42
C ASP A 256 -9.52 -55.06 -24.00
N SER A 257 -10.62 -55.53 -23.37
CA SER A 257 -10.87 -56.95 -23.13
C SER A 257 -11.35 -57.72 -24.39
N GLY A 258 -11.04 -57.22 -25.59
CA GLY A 258 -11.62 -57.71 -26.85
C GLY A 258 -10.64 -57.81 -28.02
N SER A 259 -9.35 -58.09 -27.79
CA SER A 259 -8.38 -58.30 -28.88
C SER A 259 -8.16 -59.79 -29.20
N PRO A 260 -8.21 -60.24 -30.48
CA PRO A 260 -8.22 -61.66 -30.89
C PRO A 260 -6.94 -62.46 -30.59
N ALA A 261 -5.89 -61.84 -30.06
CA ALA A 261 -4.60 -62.48 -29.83
C ALA A 261 -4.58 -63.39 -28.58
N ALA A 262 -5.49 -63.20 -27.62
CA ALA A 262 -5.57 -64.04 -26.41
C ALA A 262 -6.25 -65.40 -26.67
N THR A 263 -7.06 -65.53 -27.73
CA THR A 263 -7.78 -66.77 -28.05
C THR A 263 -6.86 -67.83 -28.68
N GLN A 264 -5.76 -67.44 -29.31
CA GLN A 264 -4.82 -68.36 -29.98
C GLN A 264 -3.83 -69.03 -29.00
N LEU A 265 -3.58 -68.45 -27.83
CA LEU A 265 -2.68 -69.03 -26.83
C LEU A 265 -3.39 -70.04 -25.89
N GLN A 266 -4.72 -70.05 -25.87
CA GLN A 266 -5.52 -70.97 -25.05
C GLN A 266 -5.78 -72.31 -25.77
N GLU A 267 -5.88 -72.33 -27.11
CA GLU A 267 -6.13 -73.56 -27.89
C GLU A 267 -4.88 -74.44 -28.10
N SER A 268 -3.66 -73.90 -27.93
CA SER A 268 -2.42 -74.68 -28.08
C SER A 268 -2.01 -75.48 -26.83
N LYS A 269 -2.68 -75.28 -25.68
CA LYS A 269 -2.43 -76.02 -24.42
C LYS A 269 -3.41 -77.16 -24.14
N LEU A 270 -4.33 -77.44 -25.06
CA LEU A 270 -5.33 -78.52 -24.94
C LEU A 270 -5.14 -79.65 -25.96
N ARG A 271 -3.99 -79.69 -26.65
CA ARG A 271 -3.55 -80.82 -27.47
C ARG A 271 -2.15 -81.27 -27.06
N LEU A 272 -2.07 -81.98 -25.94
CA LEU A 272 -1.05 -82.98 -25.59
C LEU A 272 -1.61 -83.88 -24.49
#